data_AF-A0A957L3C2-F1
#
_entry.id   AF-A0A957L3C2-F1
#
_cell.length_a   1.000
_cell.length_b   1.000
_cell.length_c   1.000
_cell.angle_alpha   90.00
_cell.angle_beta   90.00
_cell.angle_gamma   90.00
#
_symmetry.space_group_name_H-M   'P 1'
#
loop_
_entity.id
_entity.type
_entity.pdbx_description
1 polymer ?
#
loop_
_entity_poly.entity_id
_entity_poly.type
_entity_poly.pdbx_seq_one_letter_code
_entity_poly.pdbx_strand_id
1 'polypeptide(L)'
;YRTIFYEALPAALSALQSDRSPAAQARAATTYNMVVEGVLAETGYHAYFSALERRGLMPGQRQGIQLLKQDESRHIAYGVYLLSRLVAEHDDVWPVIEETMNELLPPALAVIGEAFEAYEVMPFGLSEADFVDFAMGQFQKRYERLEKARGATLAEINREQLA
;
A
#
# COMPACT_ATOMS: atom_id res chain seq x y z
N TYR A 1 12.57 6.92 -1.95
CA TYR A 1 12.15 6.08 -3.13
C TYR A 1 12.96 4.79 -3.28
N ARG A 2 14.29 4.88 -3.36
CA ARG A 2 15.19 3.75 -3.66
C ARG A 2 15.04 2.57 -2.69
N THR A 3 15.00 2.82 -1.38
CA THR A 3 14.88 1.79 -0.34
C THR A 3 13.68 0.85 -0.56
N ILE A 4 12.55 1.37 -1.03
CA ILE A 4 11.38 0.55 -1.29
C ILE A 4 11.51 -0.16 -2.65
N PHE A 5 11.63 0.59 -3.73
CA PHE A 5 11.48 0.02 -5.08
C PHE A 5 12.69 -0.75 -5.59
N TYR A 6 13.90 -0.43 -5.11
CA TYR A 6 15.14 -1.04 -5.60
C TYR A 6 15.70 -2.09 -4.63
N GLU A 7 15.26 -2.07 -3.37
CA GLU A 7 15.82 -2.92 -2.31
C GLU A 7 14.73 -3.79 -1.69
N ALA A 8 13.82 -3.21 -0.89
CA ALA A 8 12.84 -3.98 -0.11
C ALA A 8 11.88 -4.79 -0.99
N LEU A 9 11.28 -4.17 -2.00
CA LEU A 9 10.30 -4.83 -2.87
C LEU A 9 10.92 -5.99 -3.69
N PRO A 10 12.02 -5.79 -4.44
CA PRO A 10 12.66 -6.88 -5.15
C PRO A 10 13.16 -7.98 -4.22
N ALA A 11 13.71 -7.64 -3.05
CA ALA A 11 14.19 -8.63 -2.09
C ALA A 11 13.05 -9.50 -1.54
N ALA A 12 11.94 -8.88 -1.11
CA ALA A 12 10.80 -9.60 -0.54
C ALA A 12 10.15 -10.55 -1.56
N LEU A 13 9.94 -10.08 -2.81
CA LEU A 13 9.37 -10.94 -3.86
C LEU A 13 10.34 -12.02 -4.35
N SER A 14 11.63 -11.71 -4.48
CA SER A 14 12.61 -12.69 -4.98
C SER A 14 12.87 -13.81 -3.97
N ALA A 15 12.77 -13.52 -2.67
CA ALA A 15 12.89 -14.53 -1.61
C ALA A 15 11.88 -15.69 -1.80
N LEU A 16 10.71 -15.42 -2.37
CA LEU A 16 9.67 -16.43 -2.63
C LEU A 16 10.08 -17.52 -3.63
N GLN A 17 11.16 -17.31 -4.39
CA GLN A 17 11.70 -18.33 -5.29
C GLN A 17 12.27 -19.52 -4.51
N SER A 18 12.90 -19.25 -3.36
CA SER A 18 13.56 -20.22 -2.49
C SER A 18 12.80 -20.51 -1.19
N ASP A 19 12.06 -19.55 -0.64
CA ASP A 19 11.30 -19.69 0.61
C ASP A 19 9.83 -19.32 0.41
N ARG A 20 8.95 -20.32 0.51
CA ARG A 20 7.49 -20.16 0.36
C ARG A 20 6.76 -20.25 1.70
N SER A 21 7.46 -20.04 2.82
CA SER A 21 6.86 -20.03 4.15
C SER A 21 5.74 -18.98 4.29
N PRO A 22 4.76 -19.19 5.19
CA PRO A 22 3.74 -18.19 5.50
C PRO A 22 4.33 -16.81 5.84
N ALA A 23 5.42 -16.78 6.60
CA ALA A 23 6.14 -15.55 6.95
C ALA A 23 6.74 -14.85 5.72
N ALA A 24 7.38 -15.58 4.80
CA ALA A 24 7.91 -15.01 3.57
C ALA A 24 6.81 -14.46 2.66
N GLN A 25 5.70 -15.20 2.51
CA GLN A 25 4.52 -14.75 1.76
C GLN A 25 3.92 -13.48 2.38
N ALA A 26 3.83 -13.41 3.70
CA ALA A 26 3.31 -12.24 4.40
C ALA A 26 4.20 -11.02 4.21
N ARG A 27 5.52 -11.14 4.36
CA ARG A 27 6.46 -10.04 4.11
C ARG A 27 6.36 -9.51 2.67
N ALA A 28 6.27 -10.42 1.70
CA ALA A 28 6.10 -10.08 0.30
C ALA A 28 4.77 -9.35 0.01
N ALA A 29 3.64 -9.91 0.47
CA ALA A 29 2.31 -9.32 0.26
C ALA A 29 2.13 -7.99 1.01
N THR A 30 2.69 -7.85 2.22
CA THR A 30 2.71 -6.58 2.94
C THR A 30 3.50 -5.52 2.18
N THR A 31 4.69 -5.86 1.71
CA THR A 31 5.53 -4.92 0.94
C THR A 31 4.86 -4.48 -0.35
N TYR A 32 4.32 -5.43 -1.12
CA TYR A 32 3.70 -5.15 -2.41
C TYR A 32 2.31 -4.52 -2.25
N ASN A 33 1.35 -5.27 -1.70
CA ASN A 33 -0.05 -4.87 -1.74
C ASN A 33 -0.40 -3.80 -0.69
N MET A 34 0.22 -3.84 0.49
CA MET A 34 -0.15 -2.89 1.55
C MET A 34 0.62 -1.58 1.45
N VAL A 35 1.94 -1.64 1.21
CA VAL A 35 2.77 -0.44 1.16
C VAL A 35 2.86 0.15 -0.24
N VAL A 36 3.31 -0.62 -1.24
CA VAL A 36 3.52 -0.09 -2.59
C VAL A 36 2.19 0.27 -3.27
N GLU A 37 1.22 -0.63 -3.27
CA GLU A 37 -0.11 -0.38 -3.84
C GLU A 37 -1.00 0.41 -2.87
N GLY A 38 -1.14 -0.12 -1.65
CA GLY A 38 -2.11 0.38 -0.67
C GLY A 38 -1.80 1.76 -0.09
N VAL A 39 -0.55 2.20 -0.08
CA VAL A 39 -0.13 3.52 0.44
C VAL A 39 0.45 4.40 -0.68
N LEU A 40 1.54 3.97 -1.33
CA LEU A 40 2.26 4.82 -2.28
C LEU A 40 1.45 5.06 -3.57
N ALA A 41 0.89 4.02 -4.19
CA ALA A 41 0.12 4.18 -5.43
C ALA A 41 -1.15 5.00 -5.21
N GLU A 42 -1.95 4.70 -4.16
CA GLU A 42 -3.14 5.49 -3.81
C GLU A 42 -2.79 6.97 -3.51
N THR A 43 -1.65 7.24 -2.86
CA THR A 43 -1.17 8.62 -2.62
C THR A 43 -0.75 9.31 -3.92
N GLY A 44 -0.10 8.59 -4.84
CA GLY A 44 0.23 9.09 -6.17
C GLY A 44 -1.02 9.40 -7.01
N TYR A 45 -2.05 8.56 -6.97
CA TYR A 45 -3.33 8.83 -7.62
C TYR A 45 -3.99 10.09 -7.04
N HIS A 46 -3.97 10.23 -5.71
CA HIS A 46 -4.45 11.45 -5.05
C HIS A 46 -3.70 12.69 -5.54
N ALA A 47 -2.38 12.59 -5.79
CA ALA A 47 -1.57 13.71 -6.28
C ALA A 47 -2.00 14.16 -7.67
N TYR A 48 -2.21 13.22 -8.58
CA TYR A 48 -2.68 13.55 -9.93
C TYR A 48 -4.06 14.19 -9.94
N PHE A 49 -5.03 13.67 -9.17
CA PHE A 49 -6.35 14.30 -9.10
C PHE A 49 -6.27 15.70 -8.49
N SER A 50 -5.55 15.86 -7.38
CA SER A 50 -5.32 17.16 -6.74
C SER A 50 -4.66 18.18 -7.68
N ALA A 51 -3.68 17.76 -8.49
CA ALA A 51 -2.98 18.64 -9.41
C ALA A 51 -3.82 19.03 -10.64
N LEU A 52 -4.51 18.05 -11.24
CA LEU A 52 -5.08 18.17 -12.59
C LEU A 52 -6.58 18.48 -12.60
N GLU A 53 -7.35 17.95 -11.64
CA GLU A 53 -8.81 18.03 -11.66
C GLU A 53 -9.31 19.47 -11.47
N ARG A 54 -8.77 20.16 -10.46
CA ARG A 54 -9.16 21.55 -10.12
C ARG A 54 -8.95 22.54 -11.26
N ARG A 55 -8.06 22.22 -12.20
CA ARG A 55 -7.69 23.08 -13.34
C ARG A 55 -8.23 22.57 -14.68
N GLY A 56 -8.96 21.47 -14.69
CA GLY A 56 -9.49 20.86 -15.93
C GLY A 56 -8.40 20.39 -16.90
N LEU A 57 -7.22 19.99 -16.39
CA LEU A 57 -6.06 19.64 -17.21
C LEU A 57 -6.00 18.13 -17.51
N MET A 58 -5.37 17.79 -18.64
CA MET A 58 -4.97 16.42 -19.01
C MET A 58 -6.10 15.37 -18.85
N PRO A 59 -7.25 15.52 -19.53
CA PRO A 59 -8.39 14.61 -19.37
C PRO A 59 -8.06 13.15 -19.67
N GLY A 60 -7.18 12.89 -20.66
CA GLY A 60 -6.71 11.53 -20.96
C GLY A 60 -5.90 10.91 -19.81
N GLN A 61 -5.01 11.69 -19.18
CA GLN A 61 -4.24 11.23 -18.01
C GLN A 61 -5.15 10.90 -16.83
N ARG A 62 -6.13 11.77 -16.56
CA ARG A 62 -7.13 11.56 -15.50
C ARG A 62 -7.95 10.29 -15.73
N GLN A 63 -8.41 10.07 -16.96
CA GLN A 63 -9.13 8.86 -17.32
C GLN A 63 -8.26 7.62 -17.12
N GLY A 64 -6.99 7.65 -17.55
CA GLY A 64 -6.04 6.57 -17.34
C GLY A 64 -5.89 6.24 -15.85
N ILE A 65 -5.67 7.25 -15.01
CA ILE A 65 -5.52 7.06 -13.55
C ILE A 65 -6.80 6.52 -12.92
N GLN A 66 -7.97 6.96 -13.38
CA GLN A 66 -9.24 6.44 -12.90
C GLN A 66 -9.42 4.95 -13.25
N LEU A 67 -8.91 4.50 -14.40
CA LEU A 67 -8.90 3.08 -14.76
C LEU A 67 -7.90 2.29 -13.92
N LEU A 68 -6.67 2.80 -13.74
CA LEU A 68 -5.66 2.19 -12.86
C LEU A 68 -6.20 2.02 -11.44
N LYS A 69 -6.82 3.08 -10.87
CA LYS A 69 -7.39 3.04 -9.53
C LYS A 69 -8.50 1.98 -9.39
N GLN A 70 -9.30 1.77 -10.43
CA GLN A 70 -10.32 0.71 -10.42
C GLN A 70 -9.69 -0.68 -10.33
N ASP A 71 -8.59 -0.89 -11.04
CA ASP A 71 -7.86 -2.16 -11.00
C ASP A 71 -7.15 -2.37 -9.66
N GLU A 72 -6.56 -1.32 -9.10
CA GLU A 72 -5.82 -1.34 -7.83
C GLU A 72 -6.69 -1.84 -6.66
N SER A 73 -7.98 -1.52 -6.68
CA SER A 73 -8.92 -2.00 -5.66
C SER A 73 -8.91 -3.52 -5.52
N ARG A 74 -8.74 -4.25 -6.63
CA ARG A 74 -8.70 -5.71 -6.65
C ARG A 74 -7.37 -6.26 -6.17
N HIS A 75 -6.26 -5.57 -6.47
CA HIS A 75 -4.94 -5.99 -6.02
C HIS A 75 -4.81 -5.84 -4.50
N ILE A 76 -5.26 -4.71 -3.96
CA ILE A 76 -5.31 -4.47 -2.52
C ILE A 76 -6.25 -5.47 -1.85
N ALA A 77 -7.44 -5.74 -2.43
CA ALA A 77 -8.37 -6.72 -1.88
C ALA A 77 -7.75 -8.12 -1.81
N TYR A 78 -7.04 -8.56 -2.86
CA TYR A 78 -6.30 -9.81 -2.84
C TYR A 78 -5.21 -9.83 -1.75
N GLY A 79 -4.44 -8.76 -1.62
CA GLY A 79 -3.42 -8.65 -0.57
C GLY A 79 -4.01 -8.74 0.84
N VAL A 80 -5.11 -8.03 1.09
CA VAL A 80 -5.86 -8.11 2.36
C VAL A 80 -6.33 -9.55 2.59
N TYR A 81 -6.97 -10.17 1.61
CA TYR A 81 -7.44 -11.55 1.73
C TYR A 81 -6.31 -12.51 2.07
N LEU A 82 -5.21 -12.47 1.32
CA LEU A 82 -4.07 -13.36 1.50
C LEU A 82 -3.49 -13.19 2.91
N LEU A 83 -3.25 -11.97 3.35
CA LEU A 83 -2.68 -11.68 4.66
C LEU A 83 -3.63 -12.08 5.79
N SER A 84 -4.92 -11.76 5.69
CA SER A 84 -5.94 -12.18 6.65
C SER A 84 -6.04 -13.71 6.76
N ARG A 85 -5.96 -14.42 5.63
CA ARG A 85 -5.93 -15.88 5.59
C ARG A 85 -4.69 -16.43 6.29
N LEU A 86 -3.51 -15.88 5.99
CA LEU A 86 -2.26 -16.31 6.60
C LEU A 86 -2.28 -16.11 8.12
N VAL A 87 -2.79 -14.98 8.60
CA VAL A 87 -2.93 -14.70 10.05
C VAL A 87 -3.92 -15.67 10.71
N ALA A 88 -5.05 -15.97 10.06
CA ALA A 88 -6.03 -16.91 10.59
C ALA A 88 -5.49 -18.36 10.68
N GLU A 89 -4.62 -18.76 9.74
CA GLU A 89 -4.00 -20.09 9.71
C GLU A 89 -2.74 -20.17 10.59
N HIS A 90 -2.02 -19.05 10.74
CA HIS A 90 -0.71 -18.94 11.37
C HIS A 90 -0.62 -17.62 12.16
N ASP A 91 -1.04 -17.60 13.42
CA ASP A 91 -1.06 -16.37 14.24
C ASP A 91 0.35 -15.78 14.46
N ASP A 92 1.39 -16.62 14.37
CA ASP A 92 2.80 -16.22 14.43
C ASP A 92 3.28 -15.40 13.21
N VAL A 93 2.45 -15.28 12.17
CA VAL A 93 2.69 -14.40 11.01
C VAL A 93 2.35 -12.94 11.32
N TRP A 94 1.46 -12.66 12.28
CA TRP A 94 1.06 -11.29 12.59
C TRP A 94 2.25 -10.36 12.90
N PRO A 95 3.21 -10.73 13.77
CA PRO A 95 4.38 -9.89 14.03
C PRO A 95 5.19 -9.56 12.77
N VAL A 96 5.26 -10.48 11.80
CA VAL A 96 5.96 -10.25 10.52
C VAL A 96 5.28 -9.16 9.71
N ILE A 97 3.94 -9.16 9.68
CA ILE A 97 3.14 -8.13 8.99
C ILE A 97 3.33 -6.77 9.66
N GLU A 98 3.15 -6.72 10.98
CA GLU A 98 3.26 -5.49 11.78
C GLU A 98 4.66 -4.89 11.67
N GLU A 99 5.71 -5.70 11.83
CA GLU A 99 7.11 -5.28 11.69
C GLU A 99 7.35 -4.75 10.27
N THR A 100 6.97 -5.49 9.23
CA THR A 100 7.18 -5.06 7.83
C THR A 100 6.44 -3.76 7.52
N MET A 101 5.21 -3.57 8.01
CA MET A 101 4.48 -2.32 7.84
C MET A 101 5.20 -1.15 8.52
N ASN A 102 5.62 -1.33 9.77
CA ASN A 102 6.31 -0.29 10.54
C ASN A 102 7.70 0.05 9.97
N GLU A 103 8.46 -0.95 9.52
CA GLU A 103 9.76 -0.78 8.87
C GLU A 103 9.65 0.03 7.58
N LEU A 104 8.60 -0.20 6.79
CA LEU A 104 8.42 0.43 5.49
C LEU A 104 7.66 1.76 5.54
N LEU A 105 7.06 2.12 6.67
CA LEU A 105 6.34 3.39 6.81
C LEU A 105 7.27 4.61 6.67
N PRO A 106 8.39 4.73 7.42
CA PRO A 106 9.31 5.86 7.26
C PRO A 106 9.83 6.04 5.82
N PRO A 107 10.35 5.00 5.12
CA PRO A 107 10.80 5.18 3.75
C PRO A 107 9.65 5.45 2.77
N ALA A 108 8.40 5.07 3.07
CA ALA A 108 7.24 5.41 2.25
C ALA A 108 6.91 6.89 2.37
N LEU A 109 6.90 7.44 3.58
CA LEU A 109 6.72 8.88 3.80
C LEU A 109 7.87 9.70 3.19
N ALA A 110 9.10 9.18 3.25
CA ALA A 110 10.25 9.83 2.61
C ALA A 110 10.09 9.96 1.08
N VAL A 111 9.37 9.04 0.41
CA VAL A 111 9.07 9.20 -1.04
C VAL A 111 8.26 10.48 -1.30
N ILE A 112 7.35 10.82 -0.39
CA ILE A 112 6.53 12.03 -0.51
C ILE A 112 7.43 13.25 -0.33
N GLY A 113 8.23 13.29 0.74
CA GLY A 113 9.17 14.38 1.00
C GLY A 113 10.15 14.60 -0.16
N GLU A 114 10.79 13.54 -0.67
CA GLU A 114 11.69 13.59 -1.82
C GLU A 114 11.02 14.21 -3.07
N ALA A 115 9.73 13.93 -3.29
CA ALA A 115 8.99 14.49 -4.43
C ALA A 115 8.69 15.99 -4.26
N PHE A 116 8.52 16.46 -3.02
CA PHE A 116 8.30 17.87 -2.70
C PHE A 116 9.61 18.67 -2.71
N GLU A 117 10.68 18.12 -2.15
CA GLU A 117 12.03 18.70 -2.13
C GLU A 117 12.61 18.92 -3.54
N ALA A 118 12.12 18.18 -4.54
CA ALA A 118 12.52 18.34 -5.94
C ALA A 118 12.14 19.72 -6.54
N TYR A 119 11.30 20.51 -5.86
CA TYR A 119 10.85 21.81 -6.33
C TYR A 119 11.10 22.91 -5.27
N GLU A 120 11.75 24.00 -5.68
CA GLU A 120 11.90 25.19 -4.80
C GLU A 120 10.54 25.79 -4.42
N VAL A 121 9.59 25.80 -5.37
CA VAL A 121 8.21 26.20 -5.16
C VAL A 121 7.31 25.11 -5.74
N MET A 122 6.49 24.50 -4.88
CA MET A 122 5.65 23.39 -5.31
C MET A 122 4.63 23.81 -6.38
N PRO A 123 4.64 23.17 -7.56
CA PRO A 123 3.66 23.45 -8.58
C PRO A 123 2.27 22.98 -8.14
N PHE A 124 1.25 23.46 -8.85
CA PHE A 124 -0.15 23.09 -8.65
C PHE A 124 -0.76 23.43 -7.27
N GLY A 125 -0.02 24.10 -6.39
CA GLY A 125 -0.49 24.47 -5.04
C GLY A 125 -0.76 23.25 -4.18
N LEU A 126 0.13 22.26 -4.26
CA LEU A 126 0.08 21.04 -3.45
C LEU A 126 0.74 21.29 -2.09
N SER A 127 0.24 20.64 -1.05
CA SER A 127 0.71 20.75 0.34
C SER A 127 1.29 19.40 0.77
N GLU A 128 2.56 19.37 1.17
CA GLU A 128 3.23 18.13 1.58
C GLU A 128 2.48 17.46 2.74
N ALA A 129 2.04 18.27 3.71
CA ALA A 129 1.27 17.80 4.87
C ALA A 129 0.01 17.04 4.45
N ASP A 130 -0.72 17.53 3.45
CA ASP A 130 -1.95 16.87 2.97
C ASP A 130 -1.65 15.47 2.42
N PHE A 131 -0.51 15.29 1.75
CA PHE A 131 -0.09 14.00 1.20
C PHE A 131 0.43 13.05 2.27
N VAL A 132 1.18 13.55 3.25
CA VAL A 132 1.61 12.77 4.41
C VAL A 132 0.41 12.29 5.19
N ASP A 133 -0.57 13.16 5.47
CA ASP A 133 -1.80 12.82 6.17
C ASP A 133 -2.63 11.78 5.39
N PHE A 134 -2.73 11.95 4.07
CA PHE A 134 -3.42 10.99 3.21
C PHE A 134 -2.75 9.61 3.26
N ALA A 135 -1.42 9.55 3.14
CA ALA A 135 -0.65 8.32 3.18
C ALA A 135 -0.77 7.61 4.53
N MET A 136 -0.66 8.36 5.64
CA MET A 136 -0.90 7.86 6.99
C MET A 136 -2.32 7.31 7.15
N GLY A 137 -3.32 8.00 6.61
CA GLY A 137 -4.70 7.53 6.60
C GLY A 137 -4.90 6.23 5.81
N GLN A 138 -4.20 6.04 4.69
CA GLN A 138 -4.22 4.76 3.97
C GLN A 138 -3.54 3.66 4.77
N PHE A 139 -2.36 3.93 5.32
CA PHE A 139 -1.61 2.99 6.16
C PHE A 139 -2.46 2.47 7.31
N GLN A 140 -3.05 3.38 8.10
CA GLN A 140 -3.87 3.05 9.26
C GLN A 140 -5.06 2.17 8.89
N LYS A 141 -5.78 2.51 7.79
CA LYS A 141 -6.91 1.70 7.31
C LYS A 141 -6.51 0.27 6.97
N ARG A 142 -5.32 0.06 6.40
CA ARG A 142 -4.82 -1.28 6.06
C ARG A 142 -4.40 -2.04 7.29
N TYR A 143 -3.67 -1.39 8.20
CA TYR A 143 -3.28 -1.97 9.47
C TYR A 143 -4.49 -2.48 10.26
N GLU A 144 -5.50 -1.62 10.48
CA GLU A 144 -6.73 -1.98 11.21
C GLU A 144 -7.51 -3.10 10.52
N ARG A 145 -7.52 -3.12 9.18
CA ARG A 145 -8.22 -4.18 8.43
C ARG A 145 -7.55 -5.53 8.64
N LEU A 146 -6.22 -5.59 8.67
CA LEU A 146 -5.46 -6.81 8.89
C LEU A 146 -5.52 -7.24 10.37
N GLU A 147 -5.45 -6.29 11.29
CA GLU A 147 -5.53 -6.56 12.74
C GLU A 147 -6.85 -7.25 13.11
N LYS A 148 -7.96 -6.81 12.49
CA LYS A 148 -9.28 -7.44 12.68
C LYS A 148 -9.36 -8.91 12.24
N ALA A 149 -8.44 -9.37 11.38
CA ALA A 149 -8.41 -10.77 10.96
C ALA A 149 -7.81 -11.69 12.03
N ARG A 150 -7.14 -11.14 13.05
CA ARG A 150 -6.59 -11.93 14.16
C ARG A 150 -7.71 -12.59 14.94
N GLY A 151 -7.57 -13.90 15.17
CA GLY A 151 -8.57 -14.71 15.86
C GLY A 151 -9.84 -15.02 15.03
N ALA A 152 -9.94 -14.53 13.80
CA ALA A 152 -11.01 -14.92 12.89
C ALA A 152 -10.76 -16.32 12.31
N THR A 153 -11.84 -17.05 12.03
CA THR A 153 -11.78 -18.33 11.32
C THR A 153 -11.68 -18.12 9.81
N LEU A 154 -11.14 -19.11 9.10
CA LEU A 154 -11.06 -19.07 7.63
C LEU A 154 -12.45 -18.90 6.97
N ALA A 155 -13.50 -19.47 7.58
CA ALA A 155 -14.87 -19.32 7.10
C ALA A 155 -15.41 -17.89 7.24
N GLU A 156 -15.01 -17.17 8.28
CA GLU A 156 -15.34 -15.75 8.47
C GLU A 156 -14.58 -14.88 7.46
N ILE A 157 -13.27 -15.11 7.28
CA ILE A 157 -12.46 -14.40 6.28
C ILE A 157 -13.04 -14.56 4.87
N ASN A 158 -13.38 -15.78 4.46
CA ASN A 158 -13.96 -16.04 3.14
C ASN A 158 -15.34 -15.39 2.97
N ARG A 159 -16.13 -15.25 4.03
CA ARG A 159 -17.45 -14.61 3.98
C ARG A 159 -17.34 -13.11 3.80
N GLU A 160 -16.38 -12.48 4.48
CA GLU A 160 -16.16 -11.03 4.37
C GLU A 160 -15.69 -10.57 2.99
N GLN A 161 -15.06 -11.45 2.19
CA GLN A 161 -14.62 -11.13 0.83
C GLN A 161 -15.73 -11.22 -0.21
N LEU A 162 -16.85 -11.88 0.12
CA LEU A 162 -18.01 -12.06 -0.76
C LEU A 162 -19.11 -11.02 -0.49
N ALA A 163 -18.94 -10.16 0.51
CA ALA A 163 -19.87 -9.11 0.92
C ALA A 163 -19.45 -7.75 0.36
#